data_AF-A0A4R4WMU4-F1
#
_entry.id   AF-A0A4R4WMU4-F1
#
_cell.length_a   1.000
_cell.length_b   1.000
_cell.length_c   1.000
_cell.angle_alpha   90.00
_cell.angle_beta   90.00
_cell.angle_gamma   90.00
#
_symmetry.space_group_name_H-M   'P 1'
#
loop_
_entity.id
_entity.type
_entity.pdbx_description
1 polymer ?
#
loop_
_entity_poly.entity_id
_entity_poly.type
_entity_poly.pdbx_seq_one_letter_code
_entity_poly.pdbx_strand_id
1 'polypeptide(L)'
;MTQPPRIQPKKRAFPRVLGPERAFLADTLRAETTGGLLLLAAAVVALAWANSPWQDAYHHLRETELGPLTVEAWASDGALTLFFYLAGVELKREFVVGTLSRLSEAVVPVVAAVAGMVLPAIIYLAVNLAADNGKTDGWAVPTATDIAFALAVLAIVGSSLPTALRAFLLTLAVVDDFGAILVIAVFFSHGFHLSWLLAAVALIALWYLLQRRRIRTPFLYVPIAIGAWWCMHESGIHATIAGVALGLVTRVMVDPTEEHSPAERIEHRLRPWSAGVAVPLFALFAAGVTL
;
A
#
# COMPACT_ATOMS: atom_id res chain seq x y z
N MET A 1 -45.89 -46.00 -6.77
CA MET A 1 -44.96 -45.46 -5.76
C MET A 1 -43.92 -44.61 -6.47
N THR A 2 -44.18 -43.32 -6.61
CA THR A 2 -43.29 -42.34 -7.25
C THR A 2 -42.27 -41.85 -6.22
N GLN A 3 -40.97 -42.07 -6.47
CA GLN A 3 -39.92 -41.56 -5.60
C GLN A 3 -39.91 -40.02 -5.63
N PRO A 4 -39.77 -39.34 -4.48
CA PRO A 4 -39.65 -37.90 -4.46
C PRO A 4 -38.30 -37.46 -5.05
N PRO A 5 -38.23 -36.30 -5.72
CA PRO A 5 -37.01 -35.81 -6.34
C PRO A 5 -35.94 -35.48 -5.29
N ARG A 6 -34.72 -36.01 -5.48
CA ARG A 6 -33.53 -35.64 -4.71
C ARG A 6 -33.18 -34.18 -4.95
N ILE A 7 -33.41 -33.32 -3.96
CA ILE A 7 -32.93 -31.94 -3.96
C ILE A 7 -31.40 -31.98 -3.83
N GLN A 8 -30.69 -31.69 -4.92
CA GLN A 8 -29.24 -31.48 -4.86
C GLN A 8 -28.97 -30.16 -4.12
N PRO A 9 -28.12 -30.15 -3.07
CA PRO A 9 -27.80 -28.92 -2.36
C PRO A 9 -27.06 -27.96 -3.31
N LYS A 10 -27.62 -26.77 -3.54
CA LYS A 10 -26.97 -25.68 -4.27
C LYS A 10 -25.57 -25.45 -3.69
N LYS A 11 -24.53 -25.57 -4.51
CA LYS A 11 -23.16 -25.16 -4.16
C LYS A 11 -23.21 -23.68 -3.76
N ARG A 12 -23.02 -23.41 -2.46
CA ARG A 12 -22.98 -22.05 -1.93
C ARG A 12 -21.66 -21.42 -2.37
N ALA A 13 -21.72 -20.25 -3.00
CA ALA A 13 -20.58 -19.54 -3.57
C ALA A 13 -19.60 -18.98 -2.53
N PHE A 14 -19.91 -19.06 -1.23
CA PHE A 14 -19.08 -18.50 -0.17
C PHE A 14 -18.81 -19.51 0.96
N PRO A 15 -17.54 -19.77 1.30
CA PRO A 15 -17.18 -20.68 2.38
C PRO A 15 -17.50 -20.05 3.76
N ARG A 16 -17.90 -20.90 4.70
CA ARG A 16 -18.05 -20.51 6.12
C ARG A 16 -16.66 -20.43 6.75
N VAL A 17 -16.23 -19.22 7.04
CA VAL A 17 -15.00 -18.95 7.77
C VAL A 17 -15.17 -19.30 9.26
N LEU A 18 -14.31 -20.20 9.77
CA LEU A 18 -14.26 -20.66 11.16
C LEU A 18 -13.61 -19.60 12.09
N GLY A 19 -13.87 -19.70 13.39
CA GLY A 19 -13.55 -18.70 14.43
C GLY A 19 -12.13 -18.09 14.48
N PRO A 20 -11.03 -18.80 14.16
CA PRO A 20 -9.68 -18.22 14.23
C PRO A 20 -9.47 -17.04 13.27
N GLU A 21 -10.02 -17.12 12.05
CA GLU A 21 -9.95 -16.04 11.07
C GLU A 21 -10.75 -14.80 11.52
N ARG A 22 -11.80 -14.97 12.33
CA ARG A 22 -12.58 -13.82 12.86
C ARG A 22 -11.79 -13.01 13.88
N ALA A 23 -11.00 -13.67 14.73
CA ALA A 23 -10.17 -13.00 15.73
C ALA A 23 -9.02 -12.25 15.05
N PHE A 24 -8.35 -12.90 14.10
CA PHE A 24 -7.33 -12.26 13.25
C PHE A 24 -7.88 -11.04 12.51
N LEU A 25 -9.05 -11.17 11.87
CA LEU A 25 -9.72 -10.05 11.20
C LEU A 25 -10.08 -8.92 12.17
N ALA A 26 -10.53 -9.22 13.39
CA ALA A 26 -10.88 -8.21 14.38
C ALA A 26 -9.66 -7.45 14.91
N ASP A 27 -8.54 -8.13 15.14
CA ASP A 27 -7.29 -7.52 15.61
C ASP A 27 -6.62 -6.69 14.50
N THR A 28 -6.63 -7.19 13.26
CA THR A 28 -6.18 -6.44 12.08
C THR A 28 -7.03 -5.18 11.87
N LEU A 29 -8.36 -5.29 11.96
CA LEU A 29 -9.25 -4.12 11.87
C LEU A 29 -9.02 -3.13 13.00
N ARG A 30 -8.82 -3.56 14.25
CA ARG A 30 -8.54 -2.66 15.39
C ARG A 30 -7.22 -1.92 15.23
N ALA A 31 -6.18 -2.63 14.79
CA ALA A 31 -4.88 -2.04 14.49
C ALA A 31 -4.99 -1.02 13.33
N GLU A 32 -5.74 -1.35 12.29
CA GLU A 32 -6.01 -0.46 11.14
C GLU A 32 -6.89 0.74 11.50
N THR A 33 -7.88 0.57 12.38
CA THR A 33 -8.74 1.68 12.86
C THR A 33 -7.91 2.68 13.65
N THR A 34 -7.01 2.19 14.50
CA THR A 34 -6.11 3.04 15.29
C THR A 34 -5.15 3.80 14.37
N GLY A 35 -4.58 3.12 13.37
CA GLY A 35 -3.72 3.75 12.35
C GLY A 35 -4.44 4.82 11.55
N GLY A 36 -5.66 4.56 11.08
CA GLY A 36 -6.44 5.54 10.33
C GLY A 36 -6.89 6.74 11.17
N LEU A 37 -7.20 6.55 12.46
CA LEU A 37 -7.47 7.67 13.37
C LEU A 37 -6.23 8.53 13.60
N LEU A 38 -5.05 7.90 13.75
CA LEU A 38 -3.78 8.61 13.87
C LEU A 38 -3.44 9.39 12.59
N LEU A 39 -3.68 8.81 11.40
CA LEU A 39 -3.53 9.51 10.13
C LEU A 39 -4.45 10.73 10.05
N LEU A 40 -5.73 10.58 10.42
CA LEU A 40 -6.69 11.70 10.40
C LEU A 40 -6.26 12.79 11.37
N ALA A 41 -5.84 12.41 12.58
CA ALA A 41 -5.34 13.35 13.58
C ALA A 41 -4.09 14.09 13.07
N ALA A 42 -3.14 13.39 12.45
CA ALA A 42 -1.96 14.00 11.86
C ALA A 42 -2.29 14.97 10.73
N ALA A 43 -3.24 14.63 9.85
CA ALA A 43 -3.70 15.53 8.79
C ALA A 43 -4.38 16.79 9.34
N VAL A 44 -5.21 16.65 10.39
CA VAL A 44 -5.82 17.81 11.07
C VAL A 44 -4.75 18.69 11.71
N VAL A 45 -3.75 18.09 12.36
CA VAL A 45 -2.62 18.83 12.94
C VAL A 45 -1.83 19.55 11.84
N ALA A 46 -1.57 18.90 10.72
CA ALA A 46 -0.87 19.51 9.58
C ALA A 46 -1.60 20.74 9.04
N LEU A 47 -2.91 20.62 8.80
CA LEU A 47 -3.75 21.71 8.33
C LEU A 47 -3.81 22.84 9.36
N ALA A 48 -4.00 22.51 10.64
CA ALA A 48 -4.05 23.51 11.70
C ALA A 48 -2.71 24.26 11.84
N TRP A 49 -1.58 23.56 11.77
CA TRP A 49 -0.26 24.15 11.89
C TRP A 49 0.09 25.01 10.68
N ALA A 50 -0.14 24.51 9.46
CA ALA A 50 0.09 25.22 8.21
C ALA A 50 -0.71 26.53 8.08
N ASN A 51 -1.85 26.64 8.77
CA ASN A 51 -2.73 27.81 8.75
C ASN A 51 -2.70 28.62 10.07
N SER A 52 -1.71 28.36 10.93
CA SER A 52 -1.54 29.05 12.22
C SER A 52 -0.51 30.19 12.14
N PRO A 53 -0.42 31.07 13.16
CA PRO A 53 0.67 32.04 13.27
C PRO A 53 2.08 31.41 13.30
N TRP A 54 2.19 30.08 13.46
CA TRP A 54 3.44 29.32 13.43
C TRP A 54 3.68 28.61 12.09
N GLN A 55 2.99 29.01 11.01
CA GLN A 55 3.17 28.44 9.67
C GLN A 55 4.64 28.45 9.21
N ASP A 56 5.39 29.52 9.53
CA ASP A 56 6.79 29.67 9.11
C ASP A 56 7.66 28.57 9.72
N ALA A 57 7.39 28.18 10.96
CA ALA A 57 8.09 27.08 11.62
C ALA A 57 7.76 25.72 10.99
N TYR A 58 6.52 25.53 10.53
CA TYR A 58 6.09 24.32 9.82
C TYR A 58 6.79 24.21 8.44
N HIS A 59 6.80 25.28 7.66
CA HIS A 59 7.49 25.32 6.36
C HIS A 59 9.00 25.17 6.52
N HIS A 60 9.61 25.85 7.49
CA HIS A 60 11.03 25.69 7.77
C HIS A 60 11.36 24.24 8.14
N LEU A 61 10.53 23.59 8.96
CA LEU A 61 10.74 22.18 9.33
C LEU A 61 10.66 21.27 8.09
N ARG A 62 9.67 21.46 7.22
CA ARG A 62 9.51 20.69 5.97
C ARG A 62 10.70 20.81 5.04
N GLU A 63 11.16 22.03 4.84
CA GLU A 63 12.23 22.39 3.91
C GLU A 63 13.62 22.14 4.49
N THR A 64 13.75 21.88 5.80
CA THR A 64 15.03 21.59 6.43
C THR A 64 15.69 20.39 5.75
N GLU A 65 16.91 20.58 5.24
CA GLU A 65 17.67 19.51 4.61
C GLU A 65 18.29 18.60 5.67
N LEU A 66 17.95 17.31 5.63
CA LEU A 66 18.58 16.25 6.42
C LEU A 66 19.42 15.39 5.48
N GLY A 67 20.69 15.78 5.33
CA GLY A 67 21.56 15.18 4.32
C GLY A 67 21.17 15.67 2.93
N PRO A 68 20.95 14.80 1.93
CA PRO A 68 20.62 15.23 0.58
C PRO A 68 19.12 15.38 0.31
N LEU A 69 18.26 15.14 1.29
CA LEU A 69 16.81 15.23 1.14
C LEU A 69 16.22 16.11 2.25
N THR A 70 15.12 16.79 1.94
CA THR A 70 14.36 17.55 2.93
C THR A 70 13.67 16.61 3.94
N VAL A 71 13.30 17.12 5.11
CA VAL A 71 12.50 16.36 6.09
C VAL A 71 11.22 15.84 5.43
N GLU A 72 10.58 16.67 4.62
CA GLU A 72 9.40 16.28 3.85
C GLU A 72 9.68 15.12 2.89
N ALA A 73 10.78 15.15 2.13
CA ALA A 73 11.13 14.06 1.23
C ALA A 73 11.44 12.77 2.00
N TRP A 74 12.13 12.84 3.14
CA TRP A 74 12.34 11.67 4.00
C TRP A 74 11.05 11.09 4.56
N ALA A 75 10.15 11.95 5.04
CA ALA A 75 8.85 11.52 5.54
C ALA A 75 7.96 10.99 4.42
N SER A 76 8.00 11.59 3.24
CA SER A 76 7.23 11.17 2.07
C SER A 76 7.77 9.85 1.53
N ASP A 77 8.98 9.88 0.98
CA ASP A 77 9.51 8.73 0.25
C ASP A 77 9.90 7.61 1.19
N GLY A 78 10.49 7.91 2.35
CA GLY A 78 10.92 6.90 3.31
C GLY A 78 9.76 6.20 4.00
N ALA A 79 8.80 6.96 4.53
CA ALA A 79 7.67 6.38 5.26
C ALA A 79 6.71 5.63 4.32
N LEU A 80 6.45 6.19 3.13
CA LEU A 80 5.61 5.56 2.12
C LEU A 80 6.28 4.31 1.54
N THR A 81 7.62 4.24 1.47
CA THR A 81 8.33 3.01 1.10
C THR A 81 8.09 1.87 2.07
N LEU A 82 8.06 2.14 3.39
CA LEU A 82 7.74 1.12 4.38
C LEU A 82 6.30 0.62 4.21
N PHE A 83 5.37 1.54 3.99
CA PHE A 83 3.96 1.22 3.72
C PHE A 83 3.82 0.35 2.45
N PHE A 84 4.43 0.76 1.34
CA PHE A 84 4.40 0.03 0.08
C PHE A 84 5.16 -1.29 0.10
N TYR A 85 6.17 -1.43 0.96
CA TYR A 85 6.78 -2.72 1.23
C TYR A 85 5.78 -3.72 1.84
N LEU A 86 5.03 -3.29 2.86
CA LEU A 86 3.98 -4.13 3.46
C LEU A 86 2.86 -4.44 2.45
N ALA A 87 2.43 -3.45 1.67
CA ALA A 87 1.46 -3.65 0.59
C ALA A 87 1.99 -4.65 -0.46
N GLY A 88 3.27 -4.59 -0.82
CA GLY A 88 3.91 -5.53 -1.75
C GLY A 88 4.00 -6.96 -1.20
N VAL A 89 4.22 -7.11 0.11
CA VAL A 89 4.16 -8.42 0.78
C VAL A 89 2.74 -9.00 0.75
N GLU A 90 1.73 -8.17 1.04
CA GLU A 90 0.32 -8.59 1.03
C GLU A 90 -0.13 -8.95 -0.39
N LEU A 91 0.21 -8.12 -1.38
CA LEU A 91 -0.05 -8.40 -2.79
C LEU A 91 0.57 -9.74 -3.22
N LYS A 92 1.82 -10.00 -2.81
CA LYS A 92 2.44 -11.29 -3.09
C LYS A 92 1.72 -12.45 -2.43
N ARG A 93 1.28 -12.29 -1.19
CA ARG A 93 0.50 -13.31 -0.49
C ARG A 93 -0.81 -13.59 -1.22
N GLU A 94 -1.51 -12.56 -1.67
CA GLU A 94 -2.74 -12.69 -2.46
C GLU A 94 -2.50 -13.41 -3.78
N PHE A 95 -1.39 -13.12 -4.48
CA PHE A 95 -1.04 -13.84 -5.72
C PHE A 95 -0.68 -15.30 -5.52
N VAL A 96 -0.06 -15.67 -4.41
CA VAL A 96 0.45 -17.04 -4.19
C VAL A 96 -0.57 -17.92 -3.49
N VAL A 97 -1.28 -17.39 -2.49
CA VAL A 97 -2.15 -18.17 -1.58
C VAL A 97 -3.58 -17.61 -1.48
N GLY A 98 -3.79 -16.35 -1.89
CA GLY A 98 -5.07 -15.68 -1.74
C GLY A 98 -6.00 -15.77 -2.96
N THR A 99 -6.95 -14.85 -3.00
CA THR A 99 -8.02 -14.79 -4.01
C THR A 99 -7.49 -14.41 -5.39
N LEU A 100 -6.40 -13.65 -5.45
CA LEU A 100 -5.74 -13.29 -6.71
C LEU A 100 -5.00 -14.45 -7.36
N SER A 101 -4.80 -15.57 -6.65
CA SER A 101 -4.12 -16.75 -7.21
C SER A 101 -4.98 -17.49 -8.25
N ARG A 102 -6.30 -17.27 -8.26
CA ARG A 102 -7.25 -17.90 -9.17
C ARG A 102 -7.84 -16.85 -10.10
N LEU A 103 -7.61 -16.99 -11.40
CA LEU A 103 -8.08 -16.03 -12.39
C LEU A 103 -9.60 -15.77 -12.30
N SER A 104 -10.40 -16.81 -12.06
CA SER A 104 -11.85 -16.68 -11.92
C SER A 104 -12.30 -15.81 -10.74
N GLU A 105 -11.48 -15.72 -9.69
CA GLU A 105 -11.75 -14.93 -8.48
C GLU A 105 -11.09 -13.55 -8.59
N ALA A 106 -9.92 -13.46 -9.23
CA ALA A 106 -9.15 -12.23 -9.43
C ALA A 106 -9.80 -11.24 -10.41
N VAL A 107 -10.54 -11.71 -11.41
CA VAL A 107 -11.11 -10.83 -12.45
C VAL A 107 -12.04 -9.77 -11.86
N VAL A 108 -12.86 -10.11 -10.86
CA VAL A 108 -13.83 -9.14 -10.30
C VAL A 108 -13.14 -7.99 -9.55
N PRO A 109 -12.23 -8.23 -8.57
CA PRO A 109 -11.48 -7.14 -7.93
C PRO A 109 -10.62 -6.34 -8.91
N VAL A 110 -9.94 -7.01 -9.86
CA VAL A 110 -9.04 -6.32 -10.80
C VAL A 110 -9.83 -5.41 -11.74
N VAL A 111 -10.93 -5.88 -12.32
CA VAL A 111 -11.77 -5.04 -13.19
C VAL A 111 -12.39 -3.89 -12.40
N ALA A 112 -12.82 -4.14 -11.16
CA ALA A 112 -13.35 -3.09 -10.29
C ALA A 112 -12.30 -2.02 -9.96
N ALA A 113 -11.06 -2.41 -9.64
CA ALA A 113 -9.95 -1.48 -9.39
C ALA A 113 -9.62 -0.68 -10.66
N VAL A 114 -9.40 -1.35 -11.80
CA VAL A 114 -9.08 -0.68 -13.07
C VAL A 114 -10.18 0.30 -13.48
N ALA A 115 -11.45 -0.08 -13.37
CA ALA A 115 -12.56 0.84 -13.61
C ALA A 115 -12.58 2.00 -12.61
N GLY A 116 -12.29 1.71 -11.34
CA GLY A 116 -12.15 2.67 -10.24
C GLY A 116 -11.04 3.67 -10.45
N MET A 117 -9.98 3.33 -11.19
CA MET A 117 -8.90 4.25 -11.54
C MET A 117 -9.19 5.01 -12.85
N VAL A 118 -9.60 4.29 -13.90
CA VAL A 118 -9.75 4.85 -15.24
C VAL A 118 -10.88 5.87 -15.30
N LEU A 119 -12.00 5.60 -14.63
CA LEU A 119 -13.17 6.49 -14.69
C LEU A 119 -12.89 7.86 -14.04
N PRO A 120 -12.36 7.96 -12.80
CA PRO A 120 -11.97 9.25 -12.23
C PRO A 120 -10.91 10.00 -13.04
N ALA A 121 -9.93 9.31 -13.60
CA ALA A 121 -8.93 9.93 -14.49
C ALA A 121 -9.57 10.57 -15.72
N ILE A 122 -10.47 9.85 -16.40
CA ILE A 122 -11.19 10.36 -17.58
C ILE A 122 -12.05 11.57 -17.20
N ILE A 123 -12.78 11.50 -16.07
CA ILE A 123 -13.62 12.61 -15.60
C ILE A 123 -12.75 13.85 -15.34
N TYR A 124 -11.62 13.69 -14.65
CA TYR A 124 -10.69 14.78 -14.38
C TYR A 124 -10.15 15.42 -15.67
N LEU A 125 -9.73 14.60 -16.63
CA LEU A 125 -9.23 15.07 -17.92
C LEU A 125 -10.32 15.79 -18.70
N ALA A 126 -11.53 15.24 -18.77
CA ALA A 126 -12.66 15.86 -19.46
C ALA A 126 -13.02 17.23 -18.88
N VAL A 127 -13.04 17.35 -17.55
CA VAL A 127 -13.32 18.62 -16.85
C VAL A 127 -12.20 19.63 -17.10
N ASN A 128 -10.93 19.24 -17.00
CA ASN A 128 -9.82 20.16 -17.19
C ASN A 128 -9.63 20.57 -18.66
N LEU A 129 -9.88 19.68 -19.62
CA LEU A 129 -9.82 20.04 -21.04
C LEU A 129 -10.95 20.98 -21.46
N ALA A 130 -12.08 20.97 -20.76
CA ALA A 130 -13.20 21.88 -21.00
C ALA A 130 -13.06 23.25 -20.32
N ALA A 131 -12.08 23.41 -19.42
CA ALA A 131 -11.85 24.65 -18.69
C ALA A 131 -10.77 25.50 -19.37
N ASP A 132 -10.98 26.82 -19.46
CA ASP A 132 -10.06 27.75 -20.16
C ASP A 132 -8.61 27.73 -19.61
N ASN A 133 -8.42 27.35 -18.33
CA ASN A 133 -7.12 27.24 -17.65
C ASN A 133 -6.94 25.89 -16.93
N GLY A 134 -7.52 24.81 -17.46
CA GLY A 134 -7.42 23.50 -16.82
C GLY A 134 -6.00 22.92 -16.84
N LYS A 135 -5.63 22.21 -15.77
CA LYS A 135 -4.34 21.53 -15.66
C LYS A 135 -4.55 20.04 -15.89
N THR A 136 -3.97 19.48 -16.96
CA THR A 136 -4.13 18.06 -17.31
C THR A 136 -3.14 17.14 -16.60
N ASP A 137 -2.07 17.69 -16.04
CA ASP A 137 -0.97 16.91 -15.46
C ASP A 137 -1.38 16.15 -14.20
N GLY A 138 -2.44 16.59 -13.50
CA GLY A 138 -2.93 15.98 -12.27
C GLY A 138 -3.90 14.81 -12.46
N TRP A 139 -3.96 14.20 -13.65
CA TRP A 139 -4.96 13.15 -13.94
C TRP A 139 -4.84 11.89 -13.07
N ALA A 140 -3.67 11.62 -12.51
CA ALA A 140 -3.42 10.50 -11.61
C ALA A 140 -3.80 10.80 -10.14
N VAL A 141 -4.02 12.07 -9.78
CA VAL A 141 -4.44 12.46 -8.41
C VAL A 141 -5.77 11.79 -7.99
N PRO A 142 -6.85 11.82 -8.80
CA PRO A 142 -8.13 11.22 -8.42
C PRO A 142 -8.17 9.68 -8.56
N THR A 143 -7.09 9.04 -9.02
CA THR A 143 -7.05 7.58 -9.18
C THR A 143 -6.57 6.86 -7.92
N ALA A 144 -5.98 7.59 -6.96
CA ALA A 144 -5.45 6.99 -5.74
C ALA A 144 -6.55 6.91 -4.66
N THR A 145 -6.67 5.73 -4.03
CA THR A 145 -7.52 5.51 -2.86
C THR A 145 -6.66 5.36 -1.61
N ASP A 146 -6.94 6.09 -0.53
CA ASP A 146 -6.23 5.87 0.74
C ASP A 146 -6.85 4.68 1.49
N ILE A 147 -6.17 3.53 1.46
CA ILE A 147 -6.59 2.32 2.15
C ILE A 147 -6.73 2.52 3.67
N ALA A 148 -5.85 3.31 4.31
CA ALA A 148 -5.89 3.49 5.77
C ALA A 148 -7.16 4.26 6.17
N PHE A 149 -7.51 5.27 5.40
CA PHE A 149 -8.77 6.00 5.60
C PHE A 149 -9.99 5.15 5.24
N ALA A 150 -9.98 4.47 4.10
CA ALA A 150 -11.09 3.63 3.65
C ALA A 150 -11.39 2.51 4.67
N LEU A 151 -10.36 1.85 5.20
CA LEU A 151 -10.49 0.81 6.22
C LEU A 151 -10.92 1.38 7.59
N ALA A 152 -10.49 2.58 7.97
CA ALA A 152 -10.98 3.22 9.19
C ALA A 152 -12.48 3.54 9.13
N VAL A 153 -12.95 4.09 8.00
CA VAL A 153 -14.39 4.29 7.75
C VAL A 153 -15.13 2.96 7.72
N LEU A 154 -14.54 1.94 7.08
CA LEU A 154 -15.09 0.58 7.05
C LEU A 154 -15.14 -0.05 8.45
N ALA A 155 -14.20 0.25 9.35
CA ALA A 155 -14.23 -0.28 10.71
C ALA A 155 -15.34 0.35 11.56
N ILE A 156 -15.62 1.65 11.33
CA ILE A 156 -16.71 2.37 12.01
C ILE A 156 -18.07 1.90 11.50
N VAL A 157 -18.25 1.80 10.19
CA VAL A 157 -19.55 1.52 9.55
C VAL A 157 -19.76 0.01 9.28
N GLY A 158 -18.68 -0.76 9.19
CA GLY A 158 -18.68 -2.12 8.67
C GLY A 158 -18.99 -3.22 9.68
N SER A 159 -19.40 -2.88 10.90
CA SER A 159 -19.96 -3.84 11.87
C SER A 159 -21.12 -4.64 11.28
N SER A 160 -21.85 -4.05 10.32
CA SER A 160 -22.98 -4.66 9.60
C SER A 160 -22.61 -5.42 8.33
N LEU A 161 -21.36 -5.36 7.86
CA LEU A 161 -20.99 -5.90 6.54
C LEU A 161 -20.63 -7.40 6.60
N PRO A 162 -21.00 -8.20 5.59
CA PRO A 162 -20.58 -9.59 5.49
C PRO A 162 -19.05 -9.71 5.40
N THR A 163 -18.47 -10.75 6.02
CA THR A 163 -17.01 -11.01 5.97
C THR A 163 -16.46 -11.07 4.55
N ALA A 164 -17.23 -11.63 3.61
CA ALA A 164 -16.84 -11.71 2.20
C ALA A 164 -16.68 -10.32 1.55
N LEU A 165 -17.51 -9.34 1.94
CA LEU A 165 -17.39 -7.98 1.42
C LEU A 165 -16.15 -7.27 1.99
N ARG A 166 -15.81 -7.51 3.27
CA ARG A 166 -14.59 -6.97 3.86
C ARG A 166 -13.33 -7.51 3.18
N ALA A 167 -13.29 -8.82 2.95
CA ALA A 167 -12.20 -9.46 2.21
C ALA A 167 -12.10 -8.90 0.78
N PHE A 168 -13.22 -8.78 0.08
CA PHE A 168 -13.26 -8.17 -1.25
C PHE A 168 -12.74 -6.73 -1.27
N LEU A 169 -13.17 -5.89 -0.31
CA LEU A 169 -12.73 -4.50 -0.21
C LEU A 169 -11.24 -4.38 0.10
N LEU A 170 -10.71 -5.28 0.95
CA LEU A 170 -9.28 -5.33 1.25
C LEU A 170 -8.47 -5.68 -0.02
N THR A 171 -8.89 -6.72 -0.76
CA THR A 171 -8.23 -7.10 -2.02
C THR A 171 -8.34 -5.99 -3.07
N LEU A 172 -9.52 -5.37 -3.20
CA LEU A 172 -9.75 -4.25 -4.11
C LEU A 172 -8.77 -3.10 -3.82
N ALA A 173 -8.65 -2.70 -2.55
CA ALA A 173 -7.78 -1.61 -2.14
C ALA A 173 -6.29 -1.92 -2.41
N VAL A 174 -5.83 -3.14 -2.11
CA VAL A 174 -4.44 -3.53 -2.41
C VAL A 174 -4.14 -3.49 -3.92
N VAL A 175 -5.09 -3.92 -4.76
CA VAL A 175 -4.93 -3.88 -6.23
C VAL A 175 -4.95 -2.43 -6.74
N ASP A 176 -5.82 -1.59 -6.19
CA ASP A 176 -5.94 -0.16 -6.53
C ASP A 176 -4.65 0.60 -6.17
N ASP A 177 -4.13 0.42 -4.94
CA ASP A 177 -2.87 1.02 -4.47
C ASP A 177 -1.69 0.61 -5.35
N PHE A 178 -1.61 -0.67 -5.72
CA PHE A 178 -0.57 -1.18 -6.63
C PHE A 178 -0.72 -0.61 -8.05
N GLY A 179 -1.95 -0.47 -8.53
CA GLY A 179 -2.24 0.18 -9.81
C GLY A 179 -1.78 1.64 -9.79
N ALA A 180 -2.14 2.38 -8.75
CA ALA A 180 -1.80 3.79 -8.58
C ALA A 180 -0.29 4.01 -8.54
N ILE A 181 0.46 3.23 -7.75
CA ILE A 181 1.93 3.36 -7.72
C ILE A 181 2.57 2.98 -9.06
N LEU A 182 2.03 2.00 -9.80
CA LEU A 182 2.53 1.66 -11.13
C LEU A 182 2.28 2.78 -12.15
N VAL A 183 1.12 3.45 -12.06
CA VAL A 183 0.83 4.64 -12.86
C VAL A 183 1.82 5.76 -12.54
N ILE A 184 2.01 6.08 -11.26
CA ILE A 184 2.95 7.12 -10.81
C ILE A 184 4.38 6.78 -11.26
N ALA A 185 4.79 5.52 -11.15
CA ALA A 185 6.09 5.03 -11.60
C ALA A 185 6.37 5.30 -13.07
N VAL A 186 5.40 4.98 -13.94
CA VAL A 186 5.57 4.99 -15.40
C VAL A 186 5.42 6.40 -15.95
N PHE A 187 4.45 7.16 -15.45
CA PHE A 187 4.07 8.46 -16.02
C PHE A 187 4.73 9.66 -15.34
N PHE A 188 5.20 9.52 -14.10
CA PHE A 188 5.76 10.62 -13.32
C PHE A 188 7.25 10.43 -12.98
N SER A 189 8.00 9.63 -13.75
CA SER A 189 9.46 9.51 -13.57
C SER A 189 10.18 10.81 -13.98
N HIS A 190 11.08 11.30 -13.13
CA HIS A 190 11.82 12.55 -13.36
C HIS A 190 13.30 12.21 -13.60
N GLY A 191 13.69 12.12 -14.88
CA GLY A 191 15.02 11.65 -15.27
C GLY A 191 15.14 10.13 -15.23
N PHE A 192 16.07 9.57 -16.02
CA PHE A 192 16.30 8.13 -16.07
C PHE A 192 17.79 7.84 -16.07
N HIS A 193 18.31 7.39 -14.93
CA HIS A 193 19.69 6.96 -14.79
C HIS A 193 19.79 5.44 -14.73
N LEU A 194 20.08 4.83 -15.89
CA LEU A 194 20.12 3.38 -16.05
C LEU A 194 21.11 2.70 -15.08
N SER A 195 22.25 3.33 -14.77
CA SER A 195 23.24 2.77 -13.83
C SER A 195 22.67 2.58 -12.43
N TRP A 196 21.96 3.58 -11.91
CA TRP A 196 21.31 3.52 -10.61
C TRP A 196 20.16 2.52 -10.61
N LEU A 197 19.38 2.46 -11.70
CA LEU A 197 18.34 1.44 -11.84
C LEU A 197 18.91 0.01 -11.81
N LEU A 198 20.01 -0.24 -12.53
CA LEU A 198 20.68 -1.55 -12.52
C LEU A 198 21.21 -1.90 -11.13
N ALA A 199 21.74 -0.93 -10.39
CA ALA A 199 22.15 -1.12 -9.00
C ALA A 199 20.95 -1.46 -8.08
N ALA A 200 19.82 -0.78 -8.23
CA ALA A 200 18.58 -1.09 -7.51
C ALA A 200 18.11 -2.52 -7.81
N VAL A 201 18.07 -2.91 -9.09
CA VAL A 201 17.70 -4.27 -9.53
C VAL A 201 18.67 -5.31 -8.96
N ALA A 202 19.97 -5.04 -8.94
CA ALA A 202 20.96 -5.96 -8.36
C ALA A 202 20.75 -6.16 -6.85
N LEU A 203 20.42 -5.10 -6.10
CA LEU A 203 20.11 -5.18 -4.68
C LEU A 203 18.82 -5.94 -4.41
N ILE A 204 17.78 -5.72 -5.21
CA ILE A 204 16.52 -6.48 -5.15
C ILE A 204 16.76 -7.97 -5.47
N ALA A 205 17.61 -8.27 -6.47
CA ALA A 205 18.00 -9.63 -6.80
C ALA A 205 18.81 -10.30 -5.67
N LEU A 206 19.67 -9.53 -5.00
CA LEU A 206 20.40 -10.00 -3.82
C LEU A 206 19.43 -10.32 -2.67
N TRP A 207 18.46 -9.44 -2.39
CA TRP A 207 17.39 -9.71 -1.42
C TRP A 207 16.68 -11.03 -1.73
N TYR A 208 16.26 -11.21 -2.98
CA TYR A 208 15.62 -12.45 -3.44
C TYR A 208 16.50 -13.68 -3.20
N LEU A 209 17.79 -13.60 -3.51
CA LEU A 209 18.73 -14.69 -3.32
C LEU A 209 18.92 -15.04 -1.83
N LEU A 210 19.02 -14.04 -0.95
CA LEU A 210 19.11 -14.26 0.51
C LEU A 210 17.85 -14.95 1.05
N GLN A 211 16.66 -14.55 0.57
CA GLN A 211 15.39 -15.18 0.92
C GLN A 211 15.31 -16.63 0.42
N ARG A 212 15.80 -16.91 -0.79
CA ARG A 212 15.94 -18.28 -1.31
C ARG A 212 16.91 -19.13 -0.48
N ARG A 213 18.04 -18.55 -0.05
CA ARG A 213 19.05 -19.21 0.79
C ARG A 213 18.68 -19.32 2.27
N ARG A 214 17.46 -18.91 2.66
CA ARG A 214 16.95 -19.00 4.04
C ARG A 214 17.77 -18.21 5.06
N ILE A 215 18.46 -17.16 4.62
CA ILE A 215 19.21 -16.29 5.53
C ILE A 215 18.21 -15.39 6.25
N ARG A 216 18.22 -15.41 7.59
CA ARG A 216 17.24 -14.73 8.45
C ARG A 216 17.78 -13.48 9.16
N THR A 217 19.03 -13.11 8.94
CA THR A 217 19.71 -12.02 9.65
C THR A 217 19.21 -10.64 9.19
N PRO A 218 18.49 -9.88 10.04
CA PRO A 218 17.93 -8.57 9.66
C PRO A 218 18.99 -7.55 9.26
N PHE A 219 20.18 -7.64 9.86
CA PHE A 219 21.32 -6.77 9.57
C PHE A 219 21.81 -6.82 8.12
N LEU A 220 21.49 -7.88 7.36
CA LEU A 220 21.78 -7.94 5.92
C LEU A 220 20.68 -7.31 5.08
N TYR A 221 19.42 -7.44 5.51
CA TYR A 221 18.27 -6.95 4.77
C TYR A 221 18.11 -5.43 4.86
N VAL A 222 18.36 -4.83 6.03
CA VAL A 222 18.18 -3.38 6.21
C VAL A 222 19.08 -2.55 5.28
N PRO A 223 20.40 -2.80 5.17
CA PRO A 223 21.25 -2.06 4.23
C PRO A 223 20.85 -2.27 2.77
N ILE A 224 20.38 -3.46 2.40
CA ILE A 224 19.90 -3.75 1.04
C ILE A 224 18.62 -2.96 0.74
N ALA A 225 17.69 -2.89 1.69
CA ALA A 225 16.46 -2.11 1.53
C ALA A 225 16.76 -0.61 1.35
N ILE A 226 17.61 -0.05 2.23
CA ILE A 226 18.02 1.36 2.14
C ILE A 226 18.77 1.63 0.83
N GLY A 227 19.70 0.75 0.45
CA GLY A 227 20.44 0.89 -0.80
C GLY A 227 19.55 0.79 -2.04
N ALA A 228 18.58 -0.13 -2.06
CA ALA A 228 17.65 -0.28 -3.17
C ALA A 228 16.73 0.93 -3.29
N TRP A 229 16.24 1.46 -2.17
CA TRP A 229 15.47 2.70 -2.11
C TRP A 229 16.27 3.89 -2.65
N TRP A 230 17.51 4.06 -2.18
CA TRP A 230 18.40 5.13 -2.64
C TRP A 230 18.68 5.04 -4.14
N CYS A 231 19.03 3.85 -4.63
CA CYS A 231 19.31 3.64 -6.04
C CYS A 231 18.05 3.87 -6.90
N MET A 232 16.86 3.57 -6.38
CA MET A 232 15.61 3.86 -7.08
C MET A 232 15.39 5.38 -7.17
N HIS A 233 15.55 6.10 -6.04
CA HIS A 233 15.49 7.56 -6.00
C HIS A 233 16.45 8.20 -7.02
N GLU A 234 17.73 7.83 -6.98
CA GLU A 234 18.77 8.34 -7.91
C GLU A 234 18.55 7.90 -9.37
N SER A 235 17.77 6.85 -9.60
CA SER A 235 17.42 6.44 -10.96
C SER A 235 16.40 7.37 -11.63
N GLY A 236 15.78 8.28 -10.86
CA GLY A 236 14.69 9.15 -11.30
C GLY A 236 13.32 8.46 -11.33
N ILE A 237 13.27 7.22 -10.82
CA ILE A 237 12.04 6.47 -10.55
C ILE A 237 11.64 6.71 -9.09
N HIS A 238 10.34 6.68 -8.80
CA HIS A 238 9.83 6.83 -7.44
C HIS A 238 10.44 5.81 -6.47
N ALA A 239 11.03 6.30 -5.39
CA ALA A 239 11.74 5.49 -4.41
C ALA A 239 10.85 4.42 -3.74
N THR A 240 9.56 4.70 -3.67
CA THR A 240 8.51 3.86 -3.06
C THR A 240 8.30 2.53 -3.79
N ILE A 241 8.65 2.47 -5.07
CA ILE A 241 8.65 1.23 -5.86
C ILE A 241 9.66 0.23 -5.32
N ALA A 242 10.78 0.69 -4.75
CA ALA A 242 11.74 -0.20 -4.13
C ALA A 242 11.06 -1.01 -3.00
N GLY A 243 10.19 -0.37 -2.22
CA GLY A 243 9.37 -1.03 -1.20
C GLY A 243 8.52 -2.14 -1.80
N VAL A 244 7.70 -1.82 -2.81
CA VAL A 244 6.83 -2.81 -3.48
C VAL A 244 7.66 -3.96 -4.06
N ALA A 245 8.74 -3.66 -4.77
CA ALA A 245 9.58 -4.67 -5.41
C ALA A 245 10.21 -5.62 -4.38
N LEU A 246 10.72 -5.08 -3.26
CA LEU A 246 11.24 -5.86 -2.15
C LEU A 246 10.15 -6.73 -1.49
N GLY A 247 8.94 -6.19 -1.32
CA GLY A 247 7.79 -6.96 -0.85
C GLY A 247 7.44 -8.12 -1.78
N LEU A 248 7.39 -7.85 -3.09
CA LEU A 248 7.13 -8.82 -4.15
C LEU A 248 8.24 -9.86 -4.33
N VAL A 249 9.48 -9.64 -3.88
CA VAL A 249 10.51 -10.68 -3.87
C VAL A 249 10.60 -11.42 -2.54
N THR A 250 9.96 -10.91 -1.49
CA THR A 250 9.93 -11.55 -0.16
C THR A 250 9.15 -12.87 -0.20
N ARG A 251 9.57 -13.83 0.62
CA ARG A 251 9.01 -15.18 0.62
C ARG A 251 7.76 -15.24 1.50
N VAL A 252 6.66 -15.71 0.90
CA VAL A 252 5.36 -15.86 1.57
C VAL A 252 5.02 -17.31 1.97
N MET A 253 5.68 -18.31 1.37
CA MET A 253 5.44 -19.71 1.74
C MET A 253 6.22 -20.13 2.99
N VAL A 254 5.55 -20.91 3.83
CA VAL A 254 6.10 -21.55 5.03
C VAL A 254 6.87 -22.81 4.62
N ASP A 255 8.06 -23.01 5.18
CA ASP A 255 8.78 -24.28 5.05
C ASP A 255 8.33 -25.30 6.10
N PRO A 256 8.55 -26.60 5.88
CA PRO A 256 8.26 -27.63 6.88
C PRO A 256 8.93 -27.41 8.26
N THR A 257 9.98 -26.59 8.31
CA THR A 257 10.76 -26.26 9.51
C THR A 257 10.43 -24.88 10.10
N GLU A 258 9.40 -24.19 9.57
CA GLU A 258 8.98 -22.86 9.99
C GLU A 258 7.53 -22.89 10.49
N GLU A 259 7.24 -22.21 11.60
CA GLU A 259 5.86 -22.03 12.07
C GLU A 259 5.13 -20.92 11.29
N HIS A 260 5.86 -19.86 10.92
CA HIS A 260 5.34 -18.68 10.23
C HIS A 260 6.24 -18.30 9.06
N SER A 261 5.66 -17.78 7.99
CA SER A 261 6.43 -17.37 6.80
C SER A 261 7.35 -16.17 7.12
N PRO A 262 8.45 -15.94 6.36
CA PRO A 262 9.25 -14.73 6.51
C PRO A 262 8.43 -13.44 6.32
N ALA A 263 7.55 -13.43 5.32
CA ALA A 263 6.61 -12.34 5.07
C ALA A 263 5.78 -12.01 6.31
N GLU A 264 5.10 -13.01 6.88
CA GLU A 264 4.23 -12.84 8.06
C GLU A 264 5.00 -12.36 9.30
N ARG A 265 6.22 -12.87 9.53
CA ARG A 265 7.07 -12.40 10.63
C ARG A 265 7.48 -10.94 10.48
N ILE A 266 7.81 -10.52 9.26
CA ILE A 266 8.20 -9.14 8.97
C ILE A 266 6.97 -8.23 9.07
N GLU A 267 5.85 -8.65 8.48
CA GLU A 267 4.59 -7.93 8.53
C GLU A 267 4.16 -7.66 9.98
N HIS A 268 4.13 -8.68 10.83
CA HIS A 268 3.72 -8.51 12.22
C HIS A 268 4.60 -7.51 12.98
N ARG A 269 5.91 -7.48 12.67
CA ARG A 269 6.86 -6.55 13.30
C ARG A 269 6.75 -5.14 12.76
N LEU A 270 6.54 -4.97 11.46
CA LEU A 270 6.58 -3.66 10.79
C LEU A 270 5.22 -2.98 10.71
N ARG A 271 4.11 -3.74 10.70
CA ARG A 271 2.75 -3.20 10.60
C ARG A 271 2.43 -2.15 11.68
N PRO A 272 2.78 -2.32 12.97
CA PRO A 272 2.57 -1.29 13.98
C PRO A 272 3.40 -0.01 13.73
N TRP A 273 4.62 -0.14 13.23
CA TRP A 273 5.47 1.02 12.89
C TRP A 273 4.95 1.75 11.66
N SER A 274 4.48 1.00 10.65
CA SER A 274 3.88 1.60 9.47
C SER A 274 2.61 2.36 9.83
N ALA A 275 1.66 1.71 10.49
CA ALA A 275 0.35 2.31 10.80
C ALA A 275 0.43 3.38 11.91
N GLY A 276 1.32 3.20 12.89
CA GLY A 276 1.41 4.09 14.05
C GLY A 276 2.37 5.27 13.89
N VAL A 277 3.36 5.16 12.98
CA VAL A 277 4.41 6.19 12.83
C VAL A 277 4.54 6.63 11.38
N ALA A 278 4.82 5.71 10.45
CA ALA A 278 5.15 6.05 9.08
C ALA A 278 4.00 6.77 8.36
N VAL A 279 2.80 6.20 8.41
CA VAL A 279 1.61 6.73 7.76
C VAL A 279 1.15 8.07 8.37
N PRO A 280 1.06 8.23 9.71
CA PRO A 280 0.80 9.54 10.31
C PRO A 280 1.88 10.59 10.02
N LEU A 281 3.16 10.21 10.00
CA LEU A 281 4.26 11.12 9.66
C LEU A 281 4.15 11.62 8.22
N PHE A 282 3.85 10.71 7.28
CA PHE A 282 3.54 11.07 5.90
C PHE A 282 2.39 12.08 5.84
N ALA A 283 1.27 11.78 6.49
CA ALA A 283 0.10 12.67 6.50
C ALA A 283 0.42 14.05 7.10
N LEU A 284 1.25 14.10 8.15
CA LEU A 284 1.65 15.35 8.79
C LEU A 284 2.36 16.30 7.84
N PHE A 285 3.20 15.78 6.95
CA PHE A 285 3.98 16.61 6.02
C PHE A 285 3.29 16.82 4.67
N ALA A 286 2.49 15.86 4.21
CA ALA A 286 1.80 15.93 2.93
C ALA A 286 0.48 16.72 2.97
N ALA A 287 -0.25 16.72 4.10
CA ALA A 287 -1.59 17.32 4.18
C ALA A 287 -1.61 18.80 4.57
N GLY A 288 -0.50 19.38 5.03
CA GLY A 288 -0.44 20.78 5.45
C GLY A 288 -0.43 21.73 4.25
N VAL A 289 -1.62 22.09 3.80
CA VAL A 289 -1.87 23.08 2.73
C VAL A 289 -2.22 24.42 3.37
N THR A 290 -1.57 25.49 2.92
CA THR A 290 -1.91 26.88 3.28
C THR A 290 -3.16 27.32 2.50
N LEU A 291 -4.16 27.82 3.21
CA LEU A 291 -5.46 28.24 2.71
C LEU A 291 -5.57 29.76 2.55
#